data_AF-A0A3C0GCA6-F1
#
_entry.id   AF-A0A3C0GCA6-F1
#
_cell.length_a   1.000
_cell.length_b   1.000
_cell.length_c   1.000
_cell.angle_alpha   90.00
_cell.angle_beta   90.00
_cell.angle_gamma   90.00
#
_symmetry.space_group_name_H-M   'P 1'
#
loop_
_entity.id
_entity.type
_entity.pdbx_description
1 polymer ?
#
loop_
_entity_poly.entity_id
_entity_poly.type
_entity_poly.pdbx_seq_one_letter_code
_entity_poly.pdbx_strand_id
1 'polypeptide(L)' 'MPKYYVRDGMEQAVVDANNPLEGCCKAVLHFFNTFAVNGFYIISERGFKEHSDDIVFSSNDILDILSD' A
#
# COMPACT_ATOMS: atom_id res chain seq x y z
N MET A 1 -15.63 -6.07 -1.72
CA MET A 1 -14.21 -5.89 -2.11
C MET A 1 -13.36 -6.26 -0.90
N PRO A 2 -12.24 -6.98 -1.08
CA PRO A 2 -11.28 -7.22 -0.02
C PRO A 2 -10.85 -5.92 0.67
N LYS A 3 -10.51 -6.03 1.96
CA LYS A 3 -10.02 -4.93 2.78
C LYS A 3 -8.52 -5.10 2.99
N TYR A 4 -7.76 -4.06 2.69
CA TYR A 4 -6.32 -4.01 2.84
C TYR A 4 -5.89 -2.96 3.85
N TYR A 5 -4.91 -3.32 4.66
CA TYR A 5 -4.19 -2.46 5.60
C TYR A 5 -2.85 -2.12 4.96
N VAL A 6 -2.69 -0.87 4.53
CA VAL A 6 -1.49 -0.39 3.83
C VAL A 6 -0.69 0.50 4.76
N ARG A 7 0.63 0.33 4.76
CA ARG A 7 1.58 1.14 5.55
C ARG A 7 2.89 1.36 4.80
N ASP A 8 3.53 2.50 4.98
CA ASP A 8 4.84 2.83 4.41
C ASP A 8 5.94 3.07 5.47
N GLY A 9 5.59 2.83 6.74
CA GLY A 9 6.44 3.09 7.91
C GLY A 9 6.16 4.42 8.60
N MET A 10 5.49 5.37 7.95
CA MET A 10 5.08 6.66 8.53
C MET A 10 3.55 6.80 8.56
N GLU A 11 2.90 6.44 7.48
CA GLU A 11 1.46 6.56 7.26
C GLU A 11 0.81 5.18 7.20
N GLN A 12 -0.48 5.12 7.53
CA GLN A 12 -1.28 3.89 7.55
C GLN A 12 -2.70 4.18 7.07
N ALA A 13 -3.23 3.29 6.23
CA ALA A 13 -4.59 3.41 5.68
C ALA A 13 -5.29 2.05 5.61
N VAL A 14 -6.62 2.09 5.72
CA VAL A 14 -7.49 0.93 5.45
C VAL A 14 -8.27 1.22 4.19
N VAL A 15 -8.15 0.36 3.19
CA VAL A 15 -8.73 0.57 1.86
C VAL A 15 -9.49 -0.66 1.40
N ASP A 16 -10.62 -0.43 0.73
CA ASP A 16 -11.35 -1.46 0.01
C ASP A 16 -10.90 -1.46 -1.47
N ALA A 17 -10.38 -2.59 -1.95
CA ALA A 17 -9.81 -2.75 -3.30
C ALA A 17 -10.03 -4.16 -3.85
N ASN A 18 -9.92 -4.37 -5.16
CA ASN A 18 -10.10 -5.71 -5.75
C ASN A 18 -8.86 -6.60 -5.59
N ASN A 19 -7.68 -5.98 -5.44
CA ASN A 19 -6.42 -6.66 -5.23
C ASN A 19 -5.45 -5.78 -4.41
N PRO A 20 -4.35 -6.35 -3.89
CA PRO A 20 -3.41 -5.63 -3.01
C PRO A 20 -2.76 -4.42 -3.67
N LEU A 21 -2.49 -4.51 -4.98
CA LEU A 21 -1.83 -3.45 -5.74
C LEU A 21 -2.74 -2.23 -5.90
N GLU A 22 -4.00 -2.45 -6.29
CA GLU A 22 -5.02 -1.40 -6.31
C GLU A 22 -5.20 -0.78 -4.92
N GLY A 23 -5.16 -1.60 -3.86
CA GLY A 23 -5.17 -1.13 -2.48
C GLY A 23 -4.02 -0.19 -2.18
N CYS A 24 -2.79 -0.57 -2.56
CA CYS A 24 -1.62 0.26 -2.40
C CYS A 24 -1.74 1.60 -3.14
N CYS A 25 -2.11 1.57 -4.43
CA CYS A 25 -2.28 2.79 -5.23
C CYS A 25 -3.34 3.72 -4.63
N LYS A 26 -4.48 3.19 -4.17
CA LYS A 26 -5.52 3.98 -3.50
C LYS A 26 -5.03 4.63 -2.21
N ALA A 27 -4.28 3.88 -1.38
CA ALA A 27 -3.71 4.42 -0.16
C ALA A 27 -2.79 5.61 -0.46
N VAL A 28 -1.89 5.45 -1.42
CA VAL A 28 -0.95 6.49 -1.85
C VAL A 28 -1.66 7.72 -2.43
N LEU A 29 -2.66 7.54 -3.30
CA LEU A 29 -3.32 8.64 -4.00
C LEU A 29 -4.33 9.42 -3.15
N HIS A 30 -4.95 8.78 -2.16
CA HIS A 30 -6.12 9.35 -1.48
C HIS A 30 -6.00 9.46 0.04
N PHE A 31 -5.04 8.78 0.66
CA PHE A 31 -4.92 8.74 2.12
C PHE A 31 -3.56 9.22 2.61
N PHE A 32 -2.48 8.91 1.89
CA PHE A 32 -1.15 9.35 2.27
C PHE A 32 -0.88 10.76 1.77
N ASN A 33 -0.24 11.56 2.62
CA ASN A 33 0.13 12.93 2.28
C ASN A 33 1.46 12.95 1.52
N THR A 34 2.25 11.89 1.63
CA THR A 34 3.57 11.79 1.03
C THR A 34 3.73 10.52 0.21
N PHE A 35 4.62 10.59 -0.76
CA PHE A 35 5.08 9.42 -1.50
C PHE A 35 6.46 9.02 -0.96
N ALA A 36 6.60 7.80 -0.48
CA ALA A 36 7.89 7.30 -0.01
C ALA A 36 8.85 7.16 -1.19
N VAL A 37 9.95 7.93 -1.24
CA VAL A 37 10.97 7.80 -2.30
C VAL A 37 11.97 6.70 -1.92
N ASN A 38 12.22 5.75 -2.83
CA ASN A 38 13.02 4.53 -2.53
C ASN A 38 12.53 3.76 -1.28
N GLY A 39 11.23 3.85 -1.00
CA GLY A 39 10.59 3.19 0.12
C GLY A 39 9.90 1.88 -0.27
N PHE A 40 9.16 1.34 0.70
CA PHE A 40 8.35 0.15 0.52
C PHE A 40 6.98 0.39 1.12
N TYR A 41 5.96 -0.14 0.46
CA TYR A 41 4.61 -0.22 0.97
C TYR A 41 4.32 -1.65 1.37
N ILE A 42 3.79 -1.85 2.57
CA ILE A 42 3.42 -3.15 3.12
C ILE A 42 1.90 -3.24 3.16
N ILE A 43 1.35 -4.30 2.60
CA ILE A 43 -0.07 -4.54 2.41
C ILE A 43 -0.44 -5.82 3.11
N SER A 44 -1.42 -5.74 4.01
CA SER A 44 -1.92 -6.88 4.77
C SER A 44 -3.43 -6.98 4.69
N GLU A 45 -3.98 -8.19 4.75
CA GLU A 45 -5.42 -8.41 4.97
C GLU A 45 -5.75 -8.57 6.47
N ARG A 46 -4.73 -8.66 7.33
CA ARG A 46 -4.86 -9.10 8.73
C ARG A 46 -4.70 -7.98 9.75
N GLY A 47 -4.43 -6.75 9.29
CA GLY A 47 -4.24 -5.57 10.13
C GLY A 47 -2.84 -4.96 9.97
N PHE A 48 -2.55 -3.95 10.80
CA PHE A 48 -1.27 -3.22 10.76
C PHE A 48 -0.12 -3.89 11.54
N LYS A 49 -0.27 -5.15 11.96
CA LYS A 49 0.85 -5.91 12.53
C LYS A 49 1.64 -6.55 11.41
N GLU A 50 2.90 -6.89 11.67
CA GLU A 50 3.67 -7.69 10.72
C GLU A 50 3.14 -9.12 10.68
N HIS A 51 2.92 -9.61 9.47
CA HIS A 51 2.57 -10.99 9.21
C HIS A 51 3.51 -11.56 8.14
N SER A 52 3.76 -12.87 8.23
CA SER A 52 4.63 -13.57 7.27
C SER A 52 4.08 -13.58 5.84
N ASP A 53 2.78 -13.35 5.70
CA ASP A 53 2.03 -13.32 4.44
C ASP A 53 1.78 -11.89 3.91
N ASP A 54 2.38 -10.86 4.53
CA ASP A 54 2.26 -9.49 4.05
C ASP A 54 2.92 -9.33 2.67
N ILE A 55 2.28 -8.55 1.81
CA ILE A 55 2.78 -8.22 0.47
C ILE A 55 3.56 -6.92 0.55
N VAL A 56 4.69 -6.87 -0.15
CA VAL A 56 5.56 -5.69 -0.18
C VAL A 56 5.71 -5.21 -1.62
N PHE A 57 5.41 -3.94 -1.86
CA PHE A 57 5.70 -3.26 -3.13
C PHE A 57 6.80 -2.23 -2.90
N SER A 58 7.73 -2.12 -3.85
CA SER A 58 8.67 -0.99 -3.83
C SER A 58 7.98 0.26 -4.34
N SER A 59 8.48 1.43 -3.94
CA SER A 59 7.98 2.69 -4.47
C SER A 59 8.13 2.81 -5.99
N ASN A 60 9.13 2.16 -6.59
CA ASN A 60 9.30 2.18 -8.03
C ASN A 60 8.18 1.41 -8.73
N ASP A 61 7.79 0.24 -8.21
CA ASP A 61 6.68 -0.54 -8.77
C ASP A 61 5.37 0.26 -8.77
N ILE A 62 5.11 0.98 -7.67
CA ILE A 62 3.91 1.82 -7.55
C ILE A 62 4.00 3.03 -8.48
N LEU A 63 5.16 3.66 -8.60
CA LEU A 63 5.34 4.83 -9.46
C LEU A 63 5.12 4.48 -10.93
N ASP A 64 5.64 3.33 -11.38
CA ASP A 64 5.47 2.86 -12.75
C ASP A 64 3.97 2.70 -13.08
N ILE A 65 3.19 2.15 -12.14
CA ILE A 65 1.74 1.94 -12.32
C ILE A 65 0.95 3.26 -12.29
N LEU A 66 1.35 4.21 -11.46
CA LEU A 66 0.67 5.50 -11.37
C LEU A 66 1.01 6.45 -12.54
N SER A 67 2.08 6.16 -13.27
CA SER A 67 2.57 6.99 -14.39
C SER A 67 2.02 6.55 -15.75
N ASP A 68 1.41 5.36 -15.83
CA ASP A 68 0.67 4.84 -17.00
C ASP A 68 -0.76 5.40 -17.08
#